data_AF-A0A8T4UUI1-F1
#
_entry.id   AF-A0A8T4UUI1-F1
#
_cell.length_a   1.000
_cell.length_b   1.000
_cell.length_c   1.000
_cell.angle_alpha   90.00
_cell.angle_beta   90.00
_cell.angle_gamma   90.00
#
_symmetry.space_group_name_H-M   'P 1'
#
loop_
_entity.id
_entity.type
_entity.pdbx_description
1 polymer ?
#
loop_
_entity_poly.entity_id
_entity_poly.type
_entity_poly.pdbx_seq_one_letter_code
_entity_poly.pdbx_strand_id
1 'polypeptide(L)'
;MNDQDKIVDFLKTTGPSLPSKVAKIIHSEILLASAHLSDLSSQGKIKISKLKIGGSPLYYLPGQEELLYNFASGNMNPKDLQVLDRLRSEKILRESTLDLLSKVALRSLIDFAIPLHVHLQEKKELFWKWHLSNADEVNYRIQEIINPPSAPAVESLTDLVPASPSPLTPLSLSPVSPTSITQEKTEKELQQTLTAVNEDSEIKSAEEEFVKGYENSLTSETEDEFESQSEKESENKLEKESEQKKGLISSLFKLRKKRTIADTFFPQLDKYCAHLKIEIEQKDVLRKNAEINMLVKVPWGRCVISVKLRIRINVMKKIFP
;
A
#
# COMPACT_ATOMS: atom_id res chain seq x y z
N MET A 1 10.42 12.70 -34.26
CA MET A 1 10.96 12.81 -32.89
C MET A 1 10.93 11.41 -32.30
N ASN A 2 12.06 10.90 -31.80
CA ASN A 2 12.14 9.53 -31.28
C ASN A 2 11.26 9.43 -30.02
N ASP A 3 10.57 8.31 -29.82
CA ASP A 3 9.64 8.16 -28.69
C ASP A 3 10.37 8.25 -27.34
N GLN A 4 11.63 7.82 -27.30
CA GLN A 4 12.52 7.98 -26.15
C GLN A 4 12.70 9.45 -25.71
N ASP A 5 12.84 10.38 -26.66
CA ASP A 5 13.04 11.80 -26.35
C ASP A 5 11.76 12.39 -25.75
N LYS A 6 10.59 12.01 -26.28
CA LYS A 6 9.29 12.41 -25.74
C LYS A 6 9.12 11.94 -24.29
N ILE A 7 9.56 10.72 -23.97
CA ILE A 7 9.49 10.19 -22.60
C ILE A 7 10.36 11.00 -21.65
N VAL A 8 11.59 11.34 -22.06
CA VAL A 8 12.51 12.13 -21.23
C VAL A 8 11.94 13.53 -21.00
N ASP A 9 11.42 14.19 -22.03
CA ASP A 9 10.82 15.51 -21.90
C ASP A 9 9.56 15.47 -21.02
N PHE A 10 8.73 14.45 -21.16
CA PHE A 10 7.60 14.24 -20.27
C PHE A 10 8.01 14.09 -18.80
N LEU A 11 9.06 13.31 -18.52
CA LEU A 11 9.59 13.14 -17.15
C LEU A 11 10.17 14.45 -16.59
N LYS A 12 10.76 15.31 -17.42
CA LYS A 12 11.24 16.64 -16.98
C LYS A 12 10.08 17.50 -16.49
N THR A 13 8.97 17.52 -17.24
CA THR A 13 7.81 18.37 -16.94
C THR A 13 6.96 17.81 -15.80
N THR A 14 6.72 16.50 -15.78
CA THR A 14 5.77 15.88 -14.83
C THR A 14 6.44 15.31 -13.59
N GLY A 15 7.72 14.93 -13.68
CA GLY A 15 8.44 14.23 -12.63
C GLY A 15 8.26 12.70 -12.67
N PRO A 16 8.49 12.01 -11.53
CA PRO A 16 8.44 10.55 -11.46
C PRO A 16 7.11 9.98 -11.96
N SER A 17 7.19 9.02 -12.87
CA SER A 17 6.00 8.52 -13.58
C SER A 17 5.97 7.00 -13.70
N LEU A 18 4.75 6.48 -13.85
CA LEU A 18 4.46 5.06 -14.06
C LEU A 18 4.42 4.73 -15.56
N PRO A 19 4.72 3.49 -15.96
CA PRO A 19 4.63 3.04 -17.36
C PRO A 19 3.27 3.31 -17.99
N SER A 20 2.18 3.19 -17.22
CA SER A 20 0.82 3.45 -17.68
C SER A 20 0.58 4.91 -18.07
N LYS A 21 1.19 5.87 -17.37
CA LYS A 21 1.11 7.30 -17.73
C LYS A 21 1.93 7.56 -19.00
N VAL A 22 3.14 7.01 -19.05
CA VAL A 22 4.03 7.16 -20.20
C VAL A 22 3.41 6.59 -21.48
N ALA A 23 2.82 5.39 -21.40
CA ALA A 23 2.14 4.72 -22.50
C ALA A 23 1.05 5.58 -23.15
N LYS A 24 0.27 6.31 -22.34
CA LYS A 24 -0.78 7.21 -22.84
C LYS A 24 -0.25 8.34 -23.70
N ILE A 25 0.96 8.82 -23.41
CA ILE A 25 1.57 9.98 -24.08
C ILE A 25 2.24 9.58 -25.38
N ILE A 26 2.89 8.42 -25.39
CA ILE A 26 3.48 7.86 -26.61
C ILE A 26 2.45 7.12 -27.48
N HIS A 27 1.19 7.05 -27.04
CA HIS A 27 0.10 6.29 -27.68
C HIS A 27 0.49 4.85 -28.02
N SER A 28 1.19 4.19 -27.10
CA SER A 28 1.72 2.84 -27.28
C SER A 28 1.23 1.91 -26.18
N GLU A 29 1.40 0.62 -26.39
CA GLU A 29 1.09 -0.40 -25.41
C GLU A 29 1.98 -0.26 -24.17
N ILE A 30 1.44 -0.57 -22.98
CA ILE A 30 2.17 -0.47 -21.69
C ILE A 30 3.45 -1.31 -21.71
N LEU A 31 3.43 -2.45 -22.42
CA LEU A 31 4.59 -3.32 -22.60
C LEU A 31 5.71 -2.63 -23.39
N LEU A 32 5.37 -1.94 -24.49
CA LEU A 32 6.33 -1.20 -25.30
C LEU A 32 6.87 0.01 -24.54
N ALA A 33 6.02 0.75 -23.83
CA ALA A 33 6.44 1.83 -22.95
C ALA A 33 7.44 1.35 -21.87
N SER A 34 7.18 0.17 -21.28
CA SER A 34 8.07 -0.43 -20.29
C SER A 34 9.41 -0.85 -20.90
N ALA A 35 9.42 -1.37 -22.13
CA ALA A 35 10.64 -1.69 -22.86
C ALA A 35 11.48 -0.42 -23.12
N HIS A 36 10.86 0.64 -23.63
CA HIS A 36 11.55 1.92 -23.85
C HIS A 36 12.11 2.53 -22.56
N LEU A 37 11.38 2.46 -21.44
CA LEU A 37 11.87 2.91 -20.14
C LEU A 37 13.04 2.06 -19.65
N SER A 38 12.99 0.73 -19.85
CA SER A 38 14.09 -0.17 -19.50
C SER A 38 15.35 0.15 -20.31
N ASP A 39 15.21 0.44 -21.61
CA ASP A 39 16.31 0.84 -22.47
C ASP A 39 16.93 2.18 -22.02
N LEU A 40 16.09 3.19 -21.73
CA LEU A 40 16.53 4.47 -21.21
C LEU A 40 17.24 4.35 -19.86
N SER A 41 16.78 3.43 -19.00
CA SER A 41 17.45 3.16 -17.73
C SER A 41 18.79 2.46 -17.92
N SER A 42 18.88 1.54 -18.87
CA SER A 42 20.13 0.85 -19.23
C SER A 42 21.16 1.82 -19.82
N GLN A 43 20.69 2.86 -20.52
CA GLN A 43 21.51 3.99 -20.98
C GLN A 43 21.93 4.96 -19.85
N GLY A 44 21.39 4.81 -18.64
CA GLY A 44 21.66 5.69 -17.50
C GLY A 44 20.98 7.06 -17.58
N LYS A 45 20.06 7.28 -18.53
CA LYS A 45 19.33 8.56 -18.67
C LYS A 45 18.25 8.71 -17.60
N ILE A 46 17.63 7.61 -17.20
CA ILE A 46 16.61 7.58 -16.15
C ILE A 46 16.98 6.54 -15.08
N LYS A 47 16.48 6.75 -13.87
CA LYS A 47 16.61 5.80 -12.75
C LYS A 47 15.29 5.08 -12.49
N ILE A 48 15.39 3.84 -12.01
CA ILE A 48 14.25 3.02 -11.60
C ILE A 48 14.22 3.00 -10.07
N SER A 49 13.09 3.38 -9.50
CA SER A 49 12.83 3.32 -8.05
C SER A 49 12.39 1.91 -7.66
N LYS A 50 12.80 1.47 -6.47
CA LYS A 50 12.34 0.24 -5.82
C LYS A 50 10.91 0.38 -5.27
N LEU A 51 10.42 1.59 -5.03
CA LEU A 51 9.03 1.89 -4.69
C LEU A 51 8.10 1.43 -5.83
N LYS A 52 7.12 0.59 -5.47
CA LYS A 52 6.13 0.06 -6.42
C LYS A 52 4.75 0.59 -6.07
N ILE A 53 4.04 1.11 -7.07
CA ILE A 53 2.63 1.48 -6.97
C ILE A 53 1.84 0.52 -7.85
N GLY A 54 0.88 -0.20 -7.26
CA GLY A 54 0.08 -1.19 -8.00
C GLY A 54 0.93 -2.28 -8.68
N GLY A 55 2.10 -2.60 -8.11
CA GLY A 55 3.03 -3.59 -8.66
C GLY A 55 4.01 -3.08 -9.72
N SER A 56 3.82 -1.86 -10.23
CA SER A 56 4.71 -1.24 -11.22
C SER A 56 5.75 -0.34 -10.53
N PRO A 57 7.04 -0.37 -10.93
CA PRO A 57 8.05 0.54 -10.40
C PRO A 57 7.86 1.96 -10.95
N LEU A 58 8.38 2.94 -10.22
CA LEU A 58 8.45 4.34 -10.65
C LEU A 58 9.75 4.61 -11.42
N TYR A 59 9.64 5.44 -12.45
CA TYR A 59 10.77 5.91 -13.25
C TYR A 59 10.92 7.41 -13.07
N TYR A 60 12.15 7.87 -12.85
CA TYR A 60 12.43 9.27 -12.55
C TYR A 60 13.78 9.70 -13.14
N LEU A 61 13.97 11.02 -13.31
CA LEU A 61 15.25 11.59 -13.70
C LEU A 61 16.14 11.83 -12.47
N PRO A 62 17.47 11.69 -12.59
CA PRO A 62 18.38 12.03 -11.49
C PRO A 62 18.14 13.49 -11.04
N GLY A 63 18.01 13.70 -9.74
CA GLY A 63 17.67 15.00 -9.14
C GLY A 63 16.18 15.19 -8.82
N GLN A 64 15.29 14.33 -9.32
CA GLN A 64 13.86 14.33 -8.96
C GLN A 64 13.53 13.41 -7.77
N GLU A 65 14.54 13.04 -6.98
CA GLU A 65 14.41 12.05 -5.89
C GLU A 65 13.47 12.55 -4.78
N GLU A 66 13.44 13.87 -4.53
CA GLU A 66 12.52 14.51 -3.58
C GLU A 66 11.05 14.24 -3.88
N LEU A 67 10.68 14.22 -5.15
CA LEU A 67 9.29 14.03 -5.58
C LEU A 67 8.79 12.60 -5.31
N LEU A 68 9.69 11.63 -5.14
CA LEU A 68 9.33 10.26 -4.80
C LEU A 68 8.64 10.18 -3.43
N TYR A 69 8.93 11.11 -2.51
CA TYR A 69 8.30 11.16 -1.19
C TYR A 69 6.78 11.35 -1.29
N ASN A 70 6.30 12.18 -2.23
CA ASN A 70 4.86 12.42 -2.43
C ASN A 70 4.12 11.15 -2.89
N PHE A 71 4.82 10.27 -3.61
CA PHE A 71 4.28 8.98 -4.02
C PHE A 71 4.27 7.97 -2.88
N ALA A 72 5.26 8.03 -1.98
CA ALA A 72 5.34 7.18 -0.81
C ALA A 72 4.21 7.47 0.19
N SER A 73 3.93 8.75 0.47
CA SER A 73 2.90 9.17 1.45
C SER A 73 1.49 8.66 1.13
N GLY A 74 1.13 8.57 -0.15
CA GLY A 74 -0.21 8.13 -0.58
C GLY A 74 -0.39 6.61 -0.71
N ASN A 75 0.69 5.82 -0.81
CA ASN A 75 0.61 4.41 -1.19
C ASN A 75 1.25 3.44 -0.19
N MET A 76 2.01 3.93 0.79
CA MET A 76 2.70 3.09 1.78
C MET A 76 1.87 2.82 3.02
N ASN A 77 2.29 1.83 3.80
CA ASN A 77 1.72 1.52 5.11
C ASN A 77 1.96 2.69 6.08
N PRO A 78 0.98 3.11 6.91
CA PRO A 78 1.16 4.19 7.88
C PRO A 78 2.36 4.01 8.81
N LYS A 79 2.72 2.77 9.17
CA LYS A 79 3.90 2.53 10.01
C LYS A 79 5.21 2.84 9.28
N ASP A 80 5.30 2.48 8.00
CA ASP A 80 6.49 2.75 7.19
C ASP A 80 6.64 4.25 6.94
N LEU A 81 5.52 4.95 6.77
CA LEU A 81 5.49 6.40 6.63
C LEU A 81 6.06 7.11 7.87
N GLN A 82 5.67 6.68 9.07
CA GLN A 82 6.23 7.24 10.32
C GLN A 82 7.75 7.06 10.40
N VAL A 83 8.26 5.90 9.96
CA VAL A 83 9.70 5.62 9.93
C VAL A 83 10.39 6.49 8.89
N LEU A 84 9.78 6.69 7.73
CA LEU A 84 10.27 7.57 6.67
C LEU A 84 10.35 9.02 7.15
N ASP A 85 9.32 9.51 7.82
CA ASP A 85 9.25 10.87 8.38
C ASP A 85 10.31 11.07 9.45
N ARG A 86 10.48 10.07 10.32
CA ARG A 86 11.54 10.07 11.34
C ARG A 86 12.93 10.07 10.71
N LEU A 87 13.16 9.28 9.66
CA LEU A 87 14.43 9.28 8.93
C LEU A 87 14.68 10.62 8.24
N ARG A 88 13.62 11.27 7.72
CA ARG A 88 13.71 12.58 7.07
C ARG A 88 14.06 13.70 8.07
N SER A 89 13.54 13.65 9.29
CA SER A 89 13.80 14.65 10.34
C SER A 89 15.16 14.44 11.01
N GLU A 90 15.47 13.21 11.45
CA GLU A 90 16.71 12.88 12.15
C GLU A 90 17.92 12.75 11.19
N LYS A 91 17.67 12.60 9.88
CA LYS A 91 18.64 12.38 8.78
C LYS A 91 19.45 11.08 8.87
N ILE A 92 19.70 10.60 10.08
CA ILE A 92 20.41 9.35 10.37
C ILE A 92 19.67 8.59 11.46
N LEU A 93 19.57 7.28 11.29
CA LEU A 93 19.06 6.37 12.31
C LEU A 93 20.05 5.24 12.57
N ARG A 94 20.30 4.94 13.85
CA ARG A 94 21.12 3.80 14.27
C ARG A 94 20.26 2.53 14.31
N GLU A 95 20.70 1.46 13.65
CA GLU A 95 19.89 0.24 13.58
C GLU A 95 19.69 -0.43 14.94
N SER A 96 20.68 -0.40 15.84
CA SER A 96 20.58 -1.06 17.16
C SER A 96 19.45 -0.50 18.03
N THR A 97 19.16 0.79 17.93
CA THR A 97 18.17 1.49 18.76
C THR A 97 16.74 1.36 18.20
N LEU A 98 16.59 0.92 16.95
CA LEU A 98 15.29 0.84 16.29
C LEU A 98 14.50 -0.42 16.63
N ASP A 99 13.17 -0.28 16.62
CA ASP A 99 12.24 -1.40 16.71
C ASP A 99 12.33 -2.33 15.49
N LEU A 100 11.91 -3.60 15.67
CA LEU A 100 11.88 -4.60 14.61
C LEU A 100 11.06 -4.15 13.40
N LEU A 101 9.90 -3.51 13.61
CA LEU A 101 9.08 -3.02 12.50
C LEU A 101 9.80 -1.93 11.71
N SER A 102 10.44 -0.98 12.40
CA SER A 102 11.21 0.08 11.78
C SER A 102 12.41 -0.46 10.98
N LYS A 103 13.07 -1.52 11.49
CA LYS A 103 14.16 -2.21 10.78
C LYS A 103 13.69 -2.88 9.50
N VAL A 104 12.49 -3.46 9.50
CA VAL A 104 11.91 -4.06 8.29
C VAL A 104 11.50 -2.96 7.29
N ALA A 105 10.92 -1.87 7.78
CA ALA A 105 10.55 -0.72 6.96
C ALA A 105 11.77 -0.07 6.28
N LEU A 106 12.88 0.15 7.00
CA LEU A 106 14.09 0.72 6.39
C LEU A 106 14.67 -0.15 5.28
N ARG A 107 14.56 -1.48 5.40
CA ARG A 107 14.96 -2.41 4.33
C ARG A 107 14.07 -2.35 3.09
N SER A 108 12.80 -1.94 3.22
CA SER A 108 11.91 -1.74 2.06
C SER A 108 12.11 -0.36 1.42
N LEU A 109 12.51 0.64 2.22
CA LEU A 109 12.74 2.04 1.85
C LEU A 109 14.13 2.31 1.23
N ILE A 110 14.63 1.40 0.38
CA ILE A 110 15.99 1.47 -0.18
C ILE A 110 16.22 2.75 -1.01
N ASP A 111 15.17 3.30 -1.62
CA ASP A 111 15.28 4.53 -2.41
C ASP A 111 15.55 5.77 -1.55
N PHE A 112 15.15 5.74 -0.27
CA PHE A 112 15.25 6.88 0.64
C PHE A 112 16.32 6.69 1.71
N ALA A 113 16.59 5.44 2.09
CA ALA A 113 17.46 5.04 3.18
C ALA A 113 18.66 4.25 2.64
N ILE A 114 19.85 4.85 2.76
CA ILE A 114 21.11 4.24 2.34
C ILE A 114 21.79 3.63 3.57
N PRO A 115 22.06 2.31 3.60
CA PRO A 115 22.77 1.69 4.71
C PRO A 115 24.25 2.08 4.70
N LEU A 116 24.73 2.55 5.83
CA LEU A 116 26.11 2.97 6.09
C LEU A 116 26.69 2.11 7.21
N HIS A 117 27.81 1.45 6.95
CA HIS A 117 28.49 0.63 7.94
C HIS A 117 29.66 1.42 8.53
N VAL A 118 29.61 1.67 9.83
CA VAL A 118 30.65 2.40 10.56
C VAL A 118 31.36 1.42 11.49
N HIS A 119 32.70 1.45 11.48
CA HIS A 119 33.52 0.64 12.37
C HIS A 119 33.91 1.50 13.58
N LEU A 120 33.42 1.13 14.75
CA LEU A 120 33.73 1.81 16.01
C LEU A 120 34.52 0.87 16.89
N GLN A 121 35.79 1.19 17.09
CA GLN A 121 36.75 0.35 17.81
C GLN A 121 36.85 -1.04 17.16
N GLU A 122 36.09 -2.02 17.67
CA GLU A 122 36.03 -3.40 17.16
C GLU A 122 34.60 -3.84 16.77
N LYS A 123 33.59 -2.98 16.93
CA LYS A 123 32.20 -3.31 16.60
C LYS A 123 31.80 -2.63 15.30
N LYS A 124 31.25 -3.42 14.38
CA LYS A 124 30.64 -2.94 13.13
C LYS A 124 29.19 -2.59 13.42
N GLU A 125 28.85 -1.30 13.29
CA GLU A 125 27.48 -0.82 13.46
C GLU A 125 26.89 -0.36 12.13
N LEU A 126 25.56 -0.50 12.01
CA LEU A 126 24.81 -0.09 10.84
C LEU A 126 23.97 1.14 11.16
N PHE A 127 24.20 2.17 10.36
CA PHE A 127 23.43 3.41 10.35
C PHE A 127 22.67 3.52 9.03
N TRP A 128 21.48 4.10 9.07
CA TRP A 128 20.68 4.40 7.89
C TRP A 128 20.75 5.88 7.63
N LYS A 129 21.23 6.26 6.44
CA LYS A 129 21.40 7.64 6.00
C LYS A 129 20.26 8.05 5.08
N TRP A 130 19.69 9.22 5.29
CA TRP A 130 18.75 9.82 4.34
C TRP A 130 19.45 10.14 2.99
N HIS A 131 18.80 9.83 1.88
CA HIS A 131 19.41 9.89 0.54
C HIS A 131 19.91 11.29 0.11
N LEU A 132 19.24 12.36 0.54
CA LEU A 132 19.61 13.75 0.20
C LEU A 132 20.61 14.38 1.18
N SER A 133 21.02 13.67 2.23
CA SER A 133 21.92 14.24 3.22
C SER A 133 23.37 14.26 2.74
N ASN A 134 24.04 15.39 2.99
CA ASN A 134 25.45 15.57 2.67
C ASN A 134 26.34 14.70 3.58
N ALA A 135 27.51 14.30 3.09
CA ALA A 135 28.39 13.38 3.82
C ALA A 135 28.91 13.99 5.14
N ASP A 136 29.23 15.28 5.15
CA ASP A 136 29.81 15.96 6.32
C ASP A 136 28.80 16.11 7.46
N GLU A 137 27.57 16.53 7.14
CA GLU A 137 26.46 16.59 8.11
C GLU A 137 26.19 15.22 8.72
N VAL A 138 26.26 14.18 7.88
CA VAL A 138 26.03 12.80 8.30
C VAL A 138 27.12 12.34 9.27
N ASN A 139 28.38 12.65 8.99
CA ASN A 139 29.48 12.34 9.89
C ASN A 139 29.33 13.06 11.24
N TYR A 140 28.95 14.34 11.24
CA TYR A 140 28.72 15.10 12.48
C TYR A 140 27.62 14.47 13.34
N ARG A 141 26.49 14.11 12.73
CA ARG A 141 25.38 13.45 13.42
C ARG A 141 25.76 12.06 13.95
N ILE A 142 26.56 11.30 13.21
CA ILE A 142 27.08 10.02 13.68
C ILE A 142 27.94 10.22 14.93
N GLN A 143 28.84 11.22 14.92
CA GLN A 143 29.66 11.56 16.08
C GLN A 143 28.80 11.96 17.30
N GLU A 144 27.75 12.75 17.11
CA GLU A 144 26.79 13.14 18.15
C GLU A 144 26.07 11.93 18.78
N ILE A 145 25.71 10.93 17.97
CA ILE A 145 25.04 9.71 18.44
C ILE A 145 26.01 8.77 19.19
N ILE A 146 27.28 8.73 18.76
CA ILE A 146 28.31 7.86 19.38
C ILE A 146 28.81 8.45 20.68
N ASN A 147 29.10 9.75 20.68
CA ASN A 147 29.51 10.52 21.83
C ASN A 147 28.35 11.42 22.21
N PRO A 148 27.26 10.89 22.82
CA PRO A 148 26.26 11.76 23.38
C PRO A 148 27.02 12.68 24.34
N PRO A 149 26.95 14.02 24.17
CA PRO A 149 27.62 14.93 25.08
C PRO A 149 27.11 14.54 26.46
N SER A 150 28.00 13.91 27.24
CA SER A 150 27.75 13.51 28.61
C SER A 150 27.08 14.69 29.26
N ALA A 151 25.79 14.55 29.59
CA ALA A 151 25.00 15.64 30.14
C ALA A 151 25.86 16.31 31.22
N PRO A 152 26.05 17.65 31.20
CA PRO A 152 26.58 18.29 32.38
C PRO A 152 25.64 17.86 33.51
N ALA A 153 26.22 17.21 34.51
CA ALA A 153 25.53 16.87 35.74
C ALA A 153 24.80 18.14 36.19
N VAL A 154 23.47 18.11 36.16
CA VAL A 154 22.67 19.05 36.92
C VAL A 154 22.96 18.65 38.37
N GLU A 155 24.05 19.20 38.91
CA GLU A 155 24.31 19.20 40.33
C GLU A 155 23.08 19.80 41.00
N SER A 156 22.46 18.97 41.83
CA SER A 156 21.52 19.38 42.83
C SER A 156 22.12 20.53 43.66
N LEU A 157 21.70 21.76 43.39
CA LEU A 157 21.74 22.80 44.41
C LEU A 157 20.38 22.83 45.10
N THR A 158 20.27 21.92 46.07
CA THR A 158 19.58 22.18 47.32
C THR A 158 20.15 23.46 47.95
N ASP A 159 19.28 24.20 48.61
CA ASP A 159 19.55 25.25 49.61
C ASP A 159 19.87 26.67 49.11
N LEU A 160 18.86 27.55 49.16
CA LEU A 160 18.65 28.53 50.27
C LEU A 160 17.76 29.70 49.81
N VAL A 161 16.46 29.70 50.15
CA VAL A 161 15.74 30.96 50.47
C VAL A 161 14.80 30.73 51.67
N PRO A 162 14.93 31.53 52.73
CA PRO A 162 14.23 31.35 54.00
C PRO A 162 12.83 31.98 54.03
N ALA A 163 12.10 31.57 55.06
CA ALA A 163 10.82 32.06 55.54
C ALA A 163 10.47 33.54 55.27
N SER A 164 9.22 33.76 54.87
CA SER A 164 8.42 34.83 55.44
C SER A 164 6.95 34.38 55.59
N PRO A 165 6.32 34.57 56.77
CA PRO A 165 4.95 34.17 57.07
C PRO A 165 3.96 35.31 56.77
N SER A 166 2.79 34.97 56.29
CA SER A 166 1.61 35.85 56.40
C SER A 166 0.33 35.04 56.59
N PRO A 167 -0.65 35.60 57.33
CA PRO A 167 -1.38 34.88 58.37
C PRO A 167 -2.70 34.29 57.90
N LEU A 168 -3.09 33.26 58.66
CA LEU A 168 -4.40 32.62 58.68
C LEU A 168 -5.49 33.63 59.10
N THR A 169 -6.63 33.59 58.42
CA THR A 169 -7.93 33.89 59.04
C THR A 169 -8.97 32.86 58.59
N PRO A 170 -9.89 32.45 59.49
CA PRO A 170 -10.57 31.16 59.44
C PRO A 170 -12.06 31.28 59.08
N LEU A 171 -12.71 30.11 58.99
CA LEU A 171 -14.15 29.76 59.00
C LEU A 171 -14.46 28.87 57.79
N SER A 172 -15.25 27.81 57.87
CA SER A 172 -15.92 27.15 58.98
C SER A 172 -16.33 25.77 58.44
N LEU A 173 -16.22 24.76 59.30
CA LEU A 173 -16.67 23.39 59.05
C LEU A 173 -18.20 23.33 58.91
N SER A 174 -18.71 22.51 58.01
CA SER A 174 -19.68 21.45 58.35
C SER A 174 -19.94 20.48 57.18
N PRO A 175 -20.45 19.27 57.47
CA PRO A 175 -20.12 18.04 56.75
C PRO A 175 -21.36 17.38 56.08
N VAL A 176 -21.14 16.14 55.64
CA VAL A 176 -22.13 15.04 55.47
C VAL A 176 -22.40 14.63 54.02
N SER A 177 -21.65 13.59 53.63
CA SER A 177 -21.91 12.53 52.63
C SER A 177 -23.25 11.78 52.85
N PRO A 178 -23.60 10.71 52.12
CA PRO A 178 -23.39 10.31 50.71
C PRO A 178 -24.77 9.93 50.05
N THR A 179 -24.75 9.27 48.87
CA THR A 179 -25.68 8.19 48.45
C THR A 179 -26.43 8.43 47.11
N SER A 180 -25.92 7.75 46.07
CA SER A 180 -26.65 6.88 45.11
C SER A 180 -27.44 7.41 43.90
N ILE A 181 -26.99 6.91 42.73
CA ILE A 181 -27.74 6.10 41.73
C ILE A 181 -28.60 6.82 40.65
N THR A 182 -28.16 6.61 39.40
CA THR A 182 -28.92 6.31 38.15
C THR A 182 -29.47 7.40 37.24
N GLN A 183 -28.78 7.47 36.08
CA GLN A 183 -29.21 7.47 34.66
C GLN A 183 -30.20 8.51 34.09
N GLU A 184 -29.72 9.04 32.96
CA GLU A 184 -30.38 9.18 31.64
C GLU A 184 -30.82 10.58 31.19
N LYS A 185 -30.41 10.90 29.94
CA LYS A 185 -31.02 11.84 28.99
C LYS A 185 -30.67 13.33 29.18
N THR A 186 -29.94 13.94 28.24
CA THR A 186 -30.53 14.46 26.98
C THR A 186 -29.44 15.20 26.18
N GLU A 187 -29.40 14.84 24.91
CA GLU A 187 -28.76 15.46 23.75
C GLU A 187 -29.26 16.90 23.49
N LYS A 188 -28.33 17.80 23.11
CA LYS A 188 -28.48 19.10 22.39
C LYS A 188 -27.89 20.29 23.15
N GLU A 189 -26.62 20.60 22.88
CA GLU A 189 -26.14 21.99 22.80
C GLU A 189 -24.73 22.02 22.23
N LEU A 190 -24.59 22.02 20.90
CA LEU A 190 -23.36 22.52 20.27
C LEU A 190 -23.60 22.95 18.82
N GLN A 191 -24.46 23.96 18.63
CA GLN A 191 -24.46 24.80 17.43
C GLN A 191 -24.96 26.19 17.84
N GLN A 192 -24.05 27.15 18.00
CA GLN A 192 -24.20 28.57 17.65
C GLN A 192 -23.17 29.40 18.41
N THR A 193 -22.04 29.69 17.76
CA THR A 193 -21.34 30.97 17.92
C THR A 193 -20.32 31.10 16.78
N LEU A 194 -20.83 31.57 15.64
CA LEU A 194 -20.05 32.23 14.59
C LEU A 194 -20.53 33.69 14.59
N THR A 195 -19.63 34.67 14.82
CA THR A 195 -19.33 35.81 13.91
C THR A 195 -18.59 36.96 14.62
N ALA A 196 -17.88 37.75 13.81
CA ALA A 196 -16.91 38.83 14.09
C ALA A 196 -15.49 38.28 14.41
N VAL A 197 -14.48 38.43 13.57
CA VAL A 197 -14.01 39.65 12.87
C VAL A 197 -13.39 39.29 11.50
N ASN A 198 -13.70 40.13 10.50
CA ASN A 198 -13.11 40.20 9.16
C ASN A 198 -12.20 41.44 9.04
N GLU A 199 -11.46 41.51 7.92
CA GLU A 199 -10.52 42.56 7.40
C GLU A 199 -9.03 42.20 7.64
N ASP A 200 -8.12 42.12 6.66
CA ASP A 200 -8.15 42.45 5.22
C ASP A 200 -6.91 41.89 4.47
N SER A 201 -6.94 42.01 3.12
CA SER A 201 -5.91 41.78 2.06
C SER A 201 -5.94 40.39 1.37
N GLU A 202 -6.62 40.22 0.22
CA GLU A 202 -6.36 40.66 -1.18
C GLU A 202 -5.07 40.13 -1.83
N ILE A 203 -5.24 39.16 -2.75
CA ILE A 203 -4.70 38.97 -4.13
C ILE A 203 -5.14 37.54 -4.56
N LYS A 204 -6.28 37.36 -5.26
CA LYS A 204 -6.48 37.26 -6.73
C LYS A 204 -5.60 36.18 -7.41
N SER A 205 -6.09 34.97 -7.68
CA SER A 205 -7.09 34.50 -8.68
C SER A 205 -6.46 34.04 -10.00
N ALA A 206 -6.44 32.72 -10.24
CA ALA A 206 -6.62 32.07 -11.56
C ALA A 206 -6.27 30.57 -11.44
N GLU A 207 -7.26 29.69 -11.32
CA GLU A 207 -7.25 28.29 -11.84
C GLU A 207 -8.52 27.56 -11.39
N GLU A 208 -9.64 27.85 -12.05
CA GLU A 208 -10.84 27.01 -11.93
C GLU A 208 -11.73 27.09 -13.17
N GLU A 209 -11.18 26.75 -14.34
CA GLU A 209 -12.00 26.42 -15.53
C GLU A 209 -11.28 25.37 -16.40
N PHE A 210 -11.31 24.07 -16.03
CA PHE A 210 -11.00 23.02 -17.01
C PHE A 210 -11.51 21.61 -16.64
N VAL A 211 -12.81 21.42 -16.35
CA VAL A 211 -13.43 20.07 -16.45
C VAL A 211 -14.89 20.19 -16.87
N LYS A 212 -15.14 20.24 -18.18
CA LYS A 212 -16.42 19.83 -18.80
C LYS A 212 -16.21 19.68 -20.31
N GLY A 213 -16.21 18.45 -20.79
CA GLY A 213 -16.26 18.17 -22.23
C GLY A 213 -15.41 16.98 -22.65
N TYR A 214 -15.87 15.76 -22.38
CA TYR A 214 -15.54 14.58 -23.18
C TYR A 214 -16.68 13.57 -23.07
N GLU A 215 -17.83 13.93 -23.64
CA GLU A 215 -18.83 13.00 -24.12
C GLU A 215 -19.29 13.58 -25.47
N ASN A 216 -19.31 12.75 -26.51
CA ASN A 216 -19.49 13.04 -27.94
C ASN A 216 -18.26 13.51 -28.73
N SER A 217 -17.48 12.54 -29.22
CA SER A 217 -17.10 12.49 -30.64
C SER A 217 -16.52 11.11 -30.96
N LEU A 218 -17.35 10.23 -31.50
CA LEU A 218 -16.88 9.11 -32.31
C LEU A 218 -17.73 9.10 -33.58
N THR A 219 -17.18 9.74 -34.61
CA THR A 219 -17.51 9.70 -36.04
C THR A 219 -17.80 8.27 -36.51
N SER A 220 -18.93 7.97 -37.16
CA SER A 220 -19.25 8.15 -38.58
C SER A 220 -18.23 7.55 -39.56
N GLU A 221 -18.67 6.47 -40.22
CA GLU A 221 -18.54 6.16 -41.67
C GLU A 221 -17.14 5.92 -42.27
N THR A 222 -16.89 4.68 -42.72
CA THR A 222 -16.77 4.29 -44.14
C THR A 222 -16.43 2.79 -44.31
N GLU A 223 -17.12 2.14 -45.28
CA GLU A 223 -16.69 1.03 -46.16
C GLU A 223 -16.43 -0.36 -45.52
N ASP A 224 -16.77 -1.52 -46.09
CA ASP A 224 -17.44 -1.93 -47.32
C ASP A 224 -17.80 -3.43 -47.20
N GLU A 225 -18.82 -3.83 -47.95
CA GLU A 225 -19.07 -5.16 -48.56
C GLU A 225 -18.64 -6.46 -47.84
N PHE A 226 -19.62 -7.22 -47.32
CA PHE A 226 -19.70 -8.64 -47.68
C PHE A 226 -21.13 -9.18 -47.58
N GLU A 227 -21.64 -9.58 -48.75
CA GLU A 227 -22.92 -10.20 -49.01
C GLU A 227 -22.83 -11.72 -48.79
N SER A 228 -23.77 -12.31 -48.06
CA SER A 228 -24.34 -13.62 -48.44
C SER A 228 -25.65 -13.89 -47.71
N GLN A 229 -26.65 -14.14 -48.52
CA GLN A 229 -28.05 -14.39 -48.23
C GLN A 229 -28.29 -15.78 -47.64
N SER A 230 -29.28 -15.91 -46.75
CA SER A 230 -30.31 -16.95 -46.87
C SER A 230 -31.59 -16.52 -46.15
N GLU A 231 -32.55 -16.06 -46.96
CA GLU A 231 -34.02 -16.24 -46.86
C GLU A 231 -34.43 -17.61 -46.27
N LYS A 232 -35.59 -17.89 -45.67
CA LYS A 232 -36.99 -17.38 -45.59
C LYS A 232 -37.62 -18.19 -44.43
N GLU A 233 -38.58 -17.76 -43.60
CA GLU A 233 -40.04 -17.52 -43.78
C GLU A 233 -40.60 -17.76 -42.36
N SER A 234 -41.64 -17.14 -41.80
CA SER A 234 -42.62 -16.15 -42.22
C SER A 234 -43.41 -15.73 -40.96
N GLU A 235 -44.02 -14.57 -41.05
CA GLU A 235 -44.77 -13.80 -40.05
C GLU A 235 -46.07 -14.46 -39.58
N ASN A 236 -46.56 -14.08 -38.38
CA ASN A 236 -47.88 -13.43 -38.29
C ASN A 236 -48.13 -12.66 -36.97
N LYS A 237 -48.31 -11.35 -37.15
CA LYS A 237 -49.32 -10.41 -36.58
C LYS A 237 -49.36 -10.03 -35.09
N LEU A 238 -49.15 -8.71 -34.90
CA LEU A 238 -49.68 -7.78 -33.87
C LEU A 238 -51.13 -8.12 -33.44
N GLU A 239 -51.61 -7.84 -32.22
CA GLU A 239 -51.67 -6.52 -31.60
C GLU A 239 -52.27 -6.60 -30.15
N LYS A 240 -51.93 -5.59 -29.32
CA LYS A 240 -52.62 -5.04 -28.12
C LYS A 240 -51.96 -5.18 -26.74
N GLU A 241 -51.51 -4.01 -26.25
CA GLU A 241 -51.68 -3.39 -24.91
C GLU A 241 -52.41 -4.22 -23.85
N SER A 242 -52.08 -4.23 -22.55
CA SER A 242 -51.33 -3.31 -21.68
C SER A 242 -50.99 -4.07 -20.37
N GLU A 243 -50.06 -3.52 -19.59
CA GLU A 243 -49.90 -3.68 -18.14
C GLU A 243 -50.12 -5.07 -17.50
N GLN A 244 -49.02 -5.75 -17.14
CA GLN A 244 -48.70 -5.97 -15.73
C GLN A 244 -47.27 -6.49 -15.55
N LYS A 245 -46.40 -5.55 -15.19
CA LYS A 245 -45.09 -5.79 -14.59
C LYS A 245 -45.27 -6.61 -13.32
N LYS A 246 -44.91 -7.89 -13.35
CA LYS A 246 -44.35 -8.70 -12.25
C LYS A 246 -44.25 -10.16 -12.70
N GLY A 247 -43.09 -10.52 -13.26
CA GLY A 247 -42.81 -11.93 -13.55
C GLY A 247 -41.80 -12.16 -14.65
N LEU A 248 -40.62 -11.54 -14.60
CA LEU A 248 -39.55 -11.79 -15.60
C LEU A 248 -38.13 -11.57 -15.03
N ILE A 249 -37.92 -11.93 -13.76
CA ILE A 249 -36.56 -12.07 -13.17
C ILE A 249 -36.39 -13.49 -12.57
N SER A 250 -36.88 -14.51 -13.26
CA SER A 250 -36.68 -15.91 -12.85
C SER A 250 -36.16 -16.83 -13.96
N SER A 251 -35.91 -16.34 -15.18
CA SER A 251 -35.51 -17.18 -16.32
C SER A 251 -34.16 -16.86 -16.95
N LEU A 252 -33.35 -15.95 -16.37
CA LEU A 252 -32.02 -15.60 -16.91
C LEU A 252 -30.81 -15.98 -16.05
N PHE A 253 -30.98 -16.83 -15.03
CA PHE A 253 -29.86 -17.62 -14.51
C PHE A 253 -29.85 -18.98 -15.22
N LYS A 254 -29.38 -18.98 -16.48
CA LYS A 254 -28.82 -20.20 -17.07
C LYS A 254 -27.66 -20.63 -16.16
N LEU A 255 -27.91 -21.56 -15.24
CA LEU A 255 -26.87 -22.28 -14.53
C LEU A 255 -25.93 -22.85 -15.59
N ARG A 256 -24.79 -22.20 -15.79
CA ARG A 256 -23.64 -22.81 -16.45
C ARG A 256 -23.36 -24.07 -15.64
N LYS A 257 -23.77 -25.24 -16.16
CA LYS A 257 -23.38 -26.54 -15.62
C LYS A 257 -21.86 -26.47 -15.46
N LYS A 258 -21.38 -26.35 -14.23
CA LYS A 258 -19.96 -26.43 -13.91
C LYS A 258 -19.53 -27.76 -14.51
N ARG A 259 -18.72 -27.72 -15.58
CA ARG A 259 -18.05 -28.91 -16.08
C ARG A 259 -17.21 -29.42 -14.92
N THR A 260 -17.68 -30.46 -14.26
CA THR A 260 -16.93 -31.16 -13.23
C THR A 260 -15.80 -31.85 -13.98
N ILE A 261 -14.65 -31.17 -14.07
CA ILE A 261 -13.44 -31.78 -14.60
C ILE A 261 -13.13 -32.91 -13.63
N ALA A 262 -13.24 -34.15 -14.10
CA ALA A 262 -12.88 -35.32 -13.31
C ALA A 262 -11.35 -35.28 -13.11
N ASP A 263 -10.92 -34.80 -11.94
CA ASP A 263 -9.51 -34.61 -11.64
C ASP A 263 -8.90 -35.95 -11.23
N THR A 264 -8.03 -36.50 -12.07
CA THR A 264 -7.39 -37.81 -11.88
C THR A 264 -6.38 -37.83 -10.72
N PHE A 265 -6.01 -36.65 -10.21
CA PHE A 265 -4.96 -36.49 -9.21
C PHE A 265 -5.36 -36.98 -7.80
N PHE A 266 -6.58 -36.66 -7.34
CA PHE A 266 -6.98 -36.99 -5.96
C PHE A 266 -7.05 -38.50 -5.68
N PRO A 267 -7.59 -39.33 -6.58
CA PRO A 267 -7.56 -40.79 -6.39
C PRO A 267 -6.14 -41.36 -6.25
N GLN A 268 -5.14 -40.77 -6.93
CA GLN A 268 -3.74 -41.19 -6.81
C GLN A 268 -3.15 -40.76 -5.46
N LEU A 269 -3.44 -39.53 -5.03
CA LEU A 269 -3.00 -39.01 -3.75
C LEU A 269 -3.58 -39.83 -2.57
N ASP A 270 -4.87 -40.16 -2.63
CA ASP A 270 -5.53 -40.95 -1.59
C ASP A 270 -4.93 -42.36 -1.50
N LYS A 271 -4.62 -42.99 -2.65
CA LYS A 271 -3.91 -44.29 -2.69
C LYS A 271 -2.51 -44.20 -2.07
N TYR A 272 -1.77 -43.14 -2.35
CA TYR A 272 -0.43 -42.93 -1.81
C TYR A 272 -0.47 -42.70 -0.28
N CYS A 273 -1.40 -41.87 0.19
CA CYS A 273 -1.62 -41.64 1.62
C CYS A 273 -2.03 -42.94 2.34
N ALA A 274 -2.92 -43.75 1.74
CA ALA A 274 -3.32 -45.04 2.28
C ALA A 274 -2.13 -46.02 2.41
N HIS A 275 -1.25 -46.07 1.41
CA HIS A 275 -0.04 -46.91 1.43
C HIS A 275 0.90 -46.54 2.59
N LEU A 276 0.97 -45.24 2.94
CA LEU A 276 1.80 -44.74 4.04
C LEU A 276 1.09 -44.67 5.39
N LYS A 277 -0.17 -45.13 5.48
CA LYS A 277 -1.03 -45.01 6.68
C LYS A 277 -1.17 -43.55 7.15
N ILE A 278 -1.22 -42.63 6.20
CA ILE A 278 -1.37 -41.20 6.43
C ILE A 278 -2.86 -40.84 6.33
N GLU A 279 -3.40 -40.17 7.35
CA GLU A 279 -4.79 -39.73 7.38
C GLU A 279 -4.90 -38.24 7.01
N ILE A 280 -5.82 -37.89 6.10
CA ILE A 280 -6.07 -36.50 5.71
C ILE A 280 -7.26 -35.98 6.50
N GLU A 281 -7.05 -35.01 7.39
CA GLU A 281 -8.11 -34.46 8.25
C GLU A 281 -8.89 -33.33 7.56
N GLN A 282 -8.18 -32.43 6.89
CA GLN A 282 -8.78 -31.25 6.28
C GLN A 282 -8.13 -30.94 4.95
N LYS A 283 -8.95 -30.55 3.97
CA LYS A 283 -8.54 -30.17 2.63
C LYS A 283 -9.19 -28.85 2.25
N ASP A 284 -8.37 -27.88 1.89
CA ASP A 284 -8.82 -26.55 1.49
C ASP A 284 -8.19 -26.15 0.14
N VAL A 285 -9.03 -25.87 -0.85
CA VAL A 285 -8.60 -25.56 -2.22
C VAL A 285 -8.49 -24.05 -2.37
N LEU A 286 -7.28 -23.52 -2.20
CA LEU A 286 -7.02 -22.08 -2.31
C LEU A 286 -7.21 -21.56 -3.73
N ARG A 287 -6.78 -22.34 -4.74
CA ARG A 287 -6.89 -21.95 -6.15
C ARG A 287 -7.09 -23.19 -7.02
N LYS A 288 -8.17 -23.19 -7.81
CA LYS A 288 -8.50 -24.29 -8.74
C LYS A 288 -7.27 -24.66 -9.57
N ASN A 289 -6.84 -25.91 -9.49
CA ASN A 289 -5.74 -26.50 -10.25
C ASN A 289 -4.32 -25.96 -9.95
N ALA A 290 -4.12 -25.13 -8.92
CA ALA A 290 -2.81 -24.53 -8.63
C ALA A 290 -2.30 -24.82 -7.22
N GLU A 291 -3.12 -24.59 -6.18
CA GLU A 291 -2.66 -24.65 -4.79
C GLU A 291 -3.72 -25.26 -3.87
N ILE A 292 -3.30 -26.17 -2.99
CA ILE A 292 -4.13 -26.84 -2.00
C ILE A 292 -3.42 -26.82 -0.65
N ASN A 293 -4.16 -26.48 0.40
CA ASN A 293 -3.73 -26.71 1.78
C ASN A 293 -4.34 -28.01 2.30
N MET A 294 -3.53 -28.86 2.89
CA MET A 294 -3.97 -30.10 3.52
C MET A 294 -3.43 -30.18 4.93
N LEU A 295 -4.28 -30.59 5.87
CA LEU A 295 -3.88 -30.97 7.21
C LEU A 295 -3.86 -32.49 7.28
N VAL A 296 -2.68 -33.02 7.58
CA VAL A 296 -2.38 -34.44 7.42
C VAL A 296 -1.82 -34.99 8.72
N LYS A 297 -2.33 -36.13 9.17
CA LYS A 297 -1.84 -36.88 10.33
C LYS A 297 -0.89 -37.97 9.87
N VAL A 298 0.35 -37.89 10.33
CA VAL A 298 1.40 -38.86 10.02
C VAL A 298 1.72 -39.66 11.29
N PRO A 299 1.54 -40.99 11.28
CA PRO A 299 1.97 -41.82 12.40
C PRO A 299 3.50 -41.91 12.40
N TRP A 300 4.14 -41.53 13.50
CA TRP A 300 5.57 -41.66 13.68
C TRP A 300 5.89 -42.36 15.00
N GLY A 301 6.22 -43.65 14.93
CA GLY A 301 6.42 -44.51 16.10
C GLY A 301 5.12 -44.69 16.89
N ARG A 302 5.10 -44.22 18.15
CA ARG A 302 3.91 -44.22 19.03
C ARG A 302 3.15 -42.89 19.04
N CYS A 303 3.64 -41.88 18.33
CA CYS A 303 3.04 -40.55 18.29
C CYS A 303 2.37 -40.28 16.94
N VAL A 304 1.34 -39.45 16.94
CA VAL A 304 0.69 -38.94 15.71
C VAL A 304 1.01 -37.47 15.59
N ILE A 305 1.58 -37.05 14.47
CA ILE A 305 1.94 -35.66 14.21
C ILE A 305 0.99 -35.09 13.17
N SER A 306 0.38 -33.95 13.47
CA SER A 306 -0.40 -33.18 12.50
C SER A 306 0.51 -32.20 11.76
N VAL A 307 0.59 -32.33 10.44
CA VAL A 307 1.41 -31.50 9.56
C VAL A 307 0.50 -30.75 8.60
N LYS A 308 0.68 -29.42 8.54
CA LYS A 308 0.00 -28.56 7.55
C LYS A 308 0.86 -28.44 6.31
N LEU A 309 0.40 -29.02 5.20
CA LEU A 309 1.10 -29.02 3.92
C LEU A 309 0.42 -28.04 2.95
N ARG A 310 1.21 -27.18 2.33
CA ARG A 310 0.77 -26.34 1.21
C ARG A 310 1.42 -26.86 -0.07
N ILE A 311 0.59 -27.39 -0.97
CA ILE A 311 1.06 -28.13 -2.14
C ILE A 311 0.69 -27.36 -3.41
N ARG A 312 1.68 -27.18 -4.28
CA ARG A 312 1.49 -26.70 -5.65
C ARG A 312 1.27 -27.88 -6.59
N ILE A 313 0.08 -27.97 -7.19
CA ILE A 313 -0.34 -29.14 -8.01
C ILE A 313 0.59 -29.35 -9.21
N ASN A 314 1.07 -28.27 -9.83
CA ASN A 314 2.00 -28.35 -10.97
C ASN A 314 3.36 -28.97 -10.62
N VAL A 315 3.79 -28.90 -9.36
CA VAL A 315 5.03 -29.53 -8.91
C VAL A 315 4.82 -31.03 -8.66
N MET A 316 3.69 -31.39 -8.04
CA MET A 316 3.33 -32.79 -7.78
C MET A 316 3.14 -33.62 -9.04
N LYS A 317 2.52 -33.08 -10.10
CA LYS A 317 2.34 -33.79 -11.38
C LYS A 317 3.67 -34.19 -12.05
N LYS A 318 4.80 -33.57 -11.68
CA LYS A 318 6.12 -33.98 -12.16
C LYS A 318 6.73 -35.12 -11.34
N ILE A 319 6.30 -35.28 -10.09
CA ILE A 319 6.85 -36.26 -9.14
C ILE A 319 6.04 -37.58 -9.21
N PHE A 320 4.75 -37.48 -9.49
CA PHE A 320 3.84 -38.60 -9.68
C PHE A 320 3.37 -38.62 -11.15
N PRO A 321 4.12 -39.29 -12.06
CA PRO A 321 3.74 -39.43 -13.46
C PRO A 321 2.50 -40.32 -13.66
#